data_AF-A0A1B8Y3H5-F1
#
_entry.id   AF-A0A1B8Y3H5-F1
#
_cell.length_a   1.000
_cell.length_b   1.000
_cell.length_c   1.000
_cell.angle_alpha   90.00
_cell.angle_beta   90.00
_cell.angle_gamma   90.00
#
_symmetry.space_group_name_H-M   'P 1'
#
loop_
_entity.id
_entity.type
_entity.pdbx_description
1 polymer ?
#
loop_
_entity_poly.entity_id
_entity_poly.type
_entity_poly.pdbx_seq_one_letter_code
_entity_poly.pdbx_strand_id
1 'polypeptide(L)'
;VLTGNDIQISNGSRGNETCNVTLTCEVNRLVGEDVTIAWNKTNIEYSKDPTIHLYNGEANSTYSCIAQNPVSAAYRSIEPSIFCPEQKRETPSKRNNNRHHIFWIPVVLILILLFAVVIIRRL
;
A
#
# COMPACT_ATOMS: atom_id res chain seq x y z
N VAL A 1 31.32 -14.77 11.07
CA VAL A 1 31.01 -13.34 10.81
C VAL A 1 29.59 -13.29 10.30
N LEU A 2 28.74 -12.43 10.87
CA LEU A 2 27.36 -12.27 10.41
C LEU A 2 27.30 -11.51 9.09
N THR A 3 26.39 -11.91 8.21
CA THR A 3 26.08 -11.23 6.95
C THR A 3 24.57 -11.06 6.79
N GLY A 4 24.14 -10.17 5.89
CA GLY A 4 22.71 -9.98 5.61
C GLY A 4 22.01 -11.23 5.06
N ASN A 5 22.77 -12.18 4.50
CA ASN A 5 22.26 -13.46 4.02
C ASN A 5 21.90 -14.43 5.15
N ASP A 6 22.48 -14.22 6.34
CA ASP A 6 22.17 -15.02 7.53
C ASP A 6 20.87 -14.58 8.20
N ILE A 7 20.27 -13.47 7.74
CA ILE A 7 19.05 -12.88 8.28
C ILE A 7 17.90 -13.15 7.31
N GLN A 8 16.82 -13.74 7.80
CA GLN A 8 15.58 -13.96 7.07
C GLN A 8 14.46 -13.16 7.72
N ILE A 9 13.70 -12.42 6.91
CA ILE A 9 12.50 -11.71 7.36
C ILE A 9 11.29 -12.41 6.74
N SER A 10 10.37 -12.85 7.59
CA SER A 10 9.07 -13.40 7.18
C SER A 10 7.95 -12.45 7.59
N ASN A 11 6.83 -12.50 6.85
CA ASN A 11 5.65 -11.70 7.13
C ASN A 11 4.42 -12.60 7.32
N GLY A 12 3.51 -12.17 8.19
CA GLY A 12 2.18 -12.77 8.37
C GLY A 12 1.12 -11.69 8.39
N SER A 13 0.27 -11.63 7.36
CA SER A 13 -0.83 -10.68 7.24
C SER A 13 -2.11 -11.20 7.89
N ARG A 14 -2.82 -10.34 8.63
CA ARG A 14 -4.15 -10.67 9.19
C ARG A 14 -5.20 -9.70 8.64
N GLY A 15 -5.83 -10.08 7.53
CA GLY A 15 -6.94 -9.35 6.91
C GLY A 15 -6.55 -8.61 5.62
N ASN A 16 -7.47 -8.57 4.65
CA ASN A 16 -7.22 -8.02 3.31
C ASN A 16 -7.41 -6.49 3.23
N GLU A 17 -8.05 -5.87 4.24
CA GLU A 17 -8.51 -4.47 4.15
C GLU A 17 -7.74 -3.51 5.07
N THR A 18 -7.17 -4.02 6.16
CA THR A 18 -6.27 -3.27 7.06
C THR A 18 -4.87 -3.85 6.92
N CYS A 19 -3.87 -3.00 6.66
CA CYS A 19 -2.46 -3.42 6.59
C CYS A 19 -1.96 -3.78 8.00
N ASN A 20 -2.42 -4.91 8.51
CA ASN A 20 -2.03 -5.45 9.79
C ASN A 20 -1.12 -6.63 9.55
N VAL A 21 0.17 -6.39 9.71
CA VAL A 21 1.22 -7.35 9.35
C VAL A 21 2.13 -7.59 10.53
N THR A 22 2.41 -8.86 10.77
CA THR A 22 3.44 -9.27 11.71
C THR A 22 4.72 -9.52 10.93
N LEU A 23 5.83 -8.90 11.33
CA LEU A 23 7.15 -9.21 10.80
C LEU A 23 7.92 -10.02 11.82
N THR A 24 8.55 -11.10 11.36
CA THR A 24 9.42 -11.93 12.19
C THR A 24 10.81 -11.93 11.58
N CYS A 25 11.81 -11.71 12.41
CA CYS A 25 13.21 -11.81 12.04
C CYS A 25 13.81 -13.10 12.59
N GLU A 26 14.44 -13.87 11.71
CA GLU A 26 15.11 -15.12 12.04
C GLU A 26 16.56 -15.04 11.57
N VAL A 27 17.47 -15.59 12.38
CA VAL A 27 18.89 -15.69 12.04
C VAL A 27 19.24 -17.16 11.87
N ASN A 28 20.03 -17.47 10.85
CA ASN A 28 20.49 -18.83 10.58
C ASN A 28 21.18 -19.41 11.82
N ARG A 29 20.63 -20.53 12.33
CA ARG A 29 21.09 -21.20 13.55
C ARG A 29 22.55 -21.65 13.48
N LEU A 30 23.09 -21.85 12.28
CA LEU A 30 24.50 -22.22 12.06
C LEU A 30 25.49 -21.10 12.45
N VAL A 31 25.02 -19.87 12.64
CA VAL A 31 25.84 -18.69 12.99
C VAL A 31 25.45 -18.13 14.38
N GLY A 32 24.55 -18.82 15.12
CA GLY A 32 23.53 -18.17 15.95
C GLY A 32 23.46 -18.46 17.45
N GLU A 33 24.49 -19.02 18.12
CA GLU A 33 24.37 -19.29 19.57
C GLU A 33 24.39 -18.03 20.47
N ASP A 34 24.95 -16.90 20.01
CA ASP A 34 25.06 -15.63 20.77
C ASP A 34 24.54 -14.41 19.98
N VAL A 35 23.46 -14.58 19.22
CA VAL A 35 22.91 -13.50 18.39
C VAL A 35 21.76 -12.80 19.08
N THR A 36 21.91 -11.49 19.25
CA THR A 36 20.83 -10.58 19.67
C THR A 36 20.13 -10.01 18.44
N ILE A 37 18.80 -9.91 18.50
CA ILE A 37 17.96 -9.37 17.43
C ILE A 37 17.37 -8.06 17.90
N ALA A 38 17.36 -7.06 17.02
CA ALA A 38 16.66 -5.81 17.22
C ALA A 38 16.01 -5.31 15.93
N TRP A 39 14.85 -4.68 16.04
CA TRP A 39 14.21 -3.97 14.95
C TRP A 39 14.44 -2.48 15.06
N ASN A 40 14.74 -1.86 13.92
CA ASN A 40 14.84 -0.43 13.76
C ASN A 40 13.87 0.02 12.65
N LYS A 41 12.95 0.92 12.99
CA LYS A 41 12.14 1.65 12.02
C LYS A 41 12.71 3.05 11.87
N THR A 42 12.83 3.53 10.63
CA THR A 42 13.07 4.97 10.38
C THR A 42 11.95 5.77 11.08
N ASN A 43 12.27 6.42 12.20
CA ASN A 43 11.40 7.23 13.08
C ASN A 43 10.65 6.56 14.25
N ILE A 44 10.82 5.27 14.58
CA ILE A 44 10.23 4.69 15.82
C ILE A 44 11.20 3.73 16.53
N GLU A 45 11.10 3.77 17.86
CA GLU A 45 11.66 2.93 18.93
C GLU A 45 12.27 1.57 18.54
N TYR A 46 13.44 1.28 19.10
CA TYR A 46 14.11 0.00 18.98
C TYR A 46 13.33 -1.08 19.74
N SER A 47 12.80 -2.08 19.03
CA SER A 47 12.29 -3.30 19.67
C SER A 47 13.36 -4.37 19.72
N LYS A 48 13.53 -5.05 20.85
CA LYS A 48 14.41 -6.21 21.02
C LYS A 48 13.67 -7.54 20.78
N ASP A 49 12.38 -7.47 20.49
CA ASP A 49 11.60 -8.66 20.19
C ASP A 49 11.92 -9.13 18.77
N PRO A 50 12.12 -10.44 18.53
CA PRO A 50 12.31 -10.97 17.17
C PRO A 50 11.13 -10.69 16.25
N THR A 51 9.96 -10.45 16.83
CA THR A 51 8.68 -10.26 16.14
C THR A 51 8.11 -8.89 16.47
N ILE A 52 7.68 -8.15 15.44
CA ILE A 52 7.00 -6.85 15.59
C ILE A 52 5.63 -6.87 14.89
N HIS A 53 4.68 -6.13 15.45
CA HIS A 53 3.35 -5.95 14.88
C HIS A 53 3.20 -4.57 14.27
N LEU A 54 2.83 -4.53 13.01
CA LEU A 54 2.56 -3.32 12.25
C LEU A 54 1.04 -3.14 12.18
N TYR A 55 0.51 -2.14 12.90
CA TYR A 55 -0.89 -1.73 12.80
C TYR A 55 -1.00 -0.58 11.80
N ASN A 56 -1.82 -0.74 10.76
CA ASN A 56 -1.84 0.18 9.62
C ASN A 56 -0.42 0.45 9.11
N GLY A 57 0.34 -0.63 8.84
CA GLY A 57 1.74 -0.57 8.45
C GLY A 57 1.98 0.55 7.46
N GLU A 58 2.87 1.46 7.85
CA GLU A 58 3.19 2.62 7.05
C GLU A 58 3.96 2.14 5.83
N ALA A 59 3.26 2.02 4.69
CA ALA A 59 3.80 1.48 3.44
C ALA A 59 5.12 2.17 3.05
N ASN A 60 5.27 3.45 3.40
CA ASN A 60 6.40 4.30 3.05
C ASN A 60 7.53 4.28 4.11
N SER A 61 7.50 3.37 5.08
CA SER A 61 8.56 3.21 6.08
C SER A 61 9.43 1.99 5.81
N THR A 62 10.73 2.12 6.04
CA THR A 62 11.66 1.00 5.99
C THR A 62 11.85 0.39 7.38
N TYR A 63 11.70 -0.93 7.47
CA TYR A 63 11.91 -1.71 8.70
C TYR A 63 13.17 -2.54 8.54
N SER A 64 14.11 -2.39 9.48
CA SER A 64 15.39 -3.08 9.45
C SER A 64 15.53 -4.01 10.64
N CYS A 65 15.71 -5.30 10.38
CA CYS A 65 16.15 -6.23 11.41
C CYS A 65 17.67 -6.20 11.50
N ILE A 66 18.19 -6.04 12.70
CA ILE A 66 19.60 -6.01 13.05
C ILE A 66 19.90 -7.26 13.86
N ALA A 67 20.86 -8.06 13.39
CA ALA A 67 21.40 -9.21 14.10
C ALA A 67 22.82 -8.86 14.56
N GLN A 68 23.09 -9.00 15.85
CA GLN A 68 24.38 -8.65 16.44
C GLN A 68 24.91 -9.78 17.32
N ASN A 69 26.16 -10.17 17.10
CA ASN A 69 26.94 -11.04 17.97
C ASN A 69 28.18 -10.28 18.50
N PRO A 70 28.97 -10.86 19.42
CA PRO A 70 30.15 -10.18 20.00
C PRO A 70 31.21 -9.73 18.98
N VAL A 71 31.20 -10.31 17.78
CA VAL A 71 32.25 -10.13 16.76
C VAL A 71 31.80 -9.21 15.61
N SER A 72 30.50 -9.15 15.31
CA SER A 72 29.96 -8.54 14.10
C SER A 72 28.48 -8.19 14.24
N ALA A 73 28.02 -7.25 13.40
CA ALA A 73 26.62 -6.93 13.24
C ALA A 73 26.25 -6.96 11.76
N ALA A 74 25.07 -7.46 11.45
CA ALA A 74 24.48 -7.45 10.13
C ALA A 74 23.03 -6.96 10.22
N TYR A 75 22.49 -6.50 9.09
CA TYR A 75 21.10 -6.08 9.03
C TYR A 75 20.47 -6.47 7.70
N ARG A 76 19.13 -6.56 7.72
CA ARG A 76 18.32 -6.73 6.52
C ARG A 76 17.08 -5.84 6.64
N SER A 77 16.71 -5.21 5.54
CA SER A 77 15.61 -4.24 5.51
C SER A 77 14.47 -4.72 4.62
N ILE A 78 13.26 -4.29 4.96
CA ILE A 78 12.02 -4.57 4.22
C ILE A 78 11.13 -3.32 4.23
N GLU A 79 10.45 -3.09 3.11
CA GLU A 79 9.42 -2.06 3.00
C GLU A 79 8.04 -2.74 2.99
N PRO A 80 7.10 -2.34 3.86
CA PRO A 80 5.78 -2.93 3.88
C PRO A 80 4.98 -2.70 2.61
N SER A 81 5.30 -1.66 1.82
CA SER A 81 4.68 -1.37 0.52
C SER A 81 4.57 -2.59 -0.39
N ILE A 82 5.51 -3.55 -0.29
CA ILE A 82 5.52 -4.77 -1.11
C ILE A 82 4.33 -5.71 -0.83
N PHE A 83 3.78 -5.67 0.39
CA PHE A 83 2.66 -6.52 0.83
C PHE A 83 1.47 -5.72 1.36
N CYS A 84 1.65 -4.43 1.61
CA CYS A 84 0.64 -3.46 1.99
C CYS A 84 0.59 -2.38 0.91
N PRO A 85 -0.28 -2.53 -0.10
CA PRO A 85 -0.45 -1.48 -1.10
C PRO A 85 -0.88 -0.21 -0.38
N GLU A 86 -0.24 0.90 -0.75
CA GLU A 86 -0.62 2.21 -0.25
C GLU A 86 -2.12 2.37 -0.52
N GLN A 87 -2.93 2.50 0.53
CA GLN A 87 -4.30 2.98 0.35
C GLN A 87 -4.12 4.38 -0.21
N LYS A 88 -4.22 4.50 -1.55
CA LYS A 88 -4.41 5.79 -2.19
C LYS A 88 -5.55 6.40 -1.43
N ARG A 89 -5.28 7.41 -0.60
CA ARG A 89 -6.33 8.26 -0.08
C ARG A 89 -7.04 8.70 -1.34
N GLU A 90 -8.24 8.20 -1.56
CA GLU A 90 -9.08 8.72 -2.62
C GLU A 90 -9.22 10.19 -2.27
N THR A 91 -8.40 11.05 -2.89
CA THR A 91 -8.73 12.46 -2.99
C THR A 91 -10.17 12.45 -3.46
N PRO A 92 -11.12 13.06 -2.72
CA PRO A 92 -12.53 12.98 -3.06
C PRO A 92 -12.61 13.35 -4.54
N SER A 93 -12.94 12.34 -5.36
CA SER A 93 -13.00 12.49 -6.80
C SER A 93 -13.96 13.65 -7.00
N LYS A 94 -13.42 14.79 -7.42
CA LYS A 94 -14.24 15.94 -7.77
C LYS A 94 -14.98 15.48 -9.01
N ARG A 95 -16.14 14.86 -8.79
CA ARG A 95 -17.05 14.36 -9.81
C ARG A 95 -17.31 15.55 -10.70
N ASN A 96 -16.61 15.62 -11.81
CA ASN A 96 -16.83 16.62 -12.83
C ASN A 96 -18.16 16.22 -13.45
N ASN A 97 -19.23 16.75 -12.88
CA ASN A 97 -20.57 16.63 -13.43
C ASN A 97 -20.58 17.43 -14.74
N ASN A 98 -20.02 16.87 -15.80
CA ASN A 98 -20.22 17.35 -17.15
C ASN A 98 -21.62 16.89 -17.61
N ARG A 99 -22.65 17.38 -16.92
CA ARG A 99 -24.06 17.10 -17.18
C ARG A 99 -24.64 18.15 -18.14
N HIS A 100 -23.86 18.58 -19.14
CA HIS A 100 -24.34 19.51 -20.18
C HIS A 100 -25.02 18.77 -21.36
N HIS A 101 -24.74 17.48 -21.59
CA HIS A 101 -25.33 16.75 -22.73
C HIS A 101 -26.82 16.38 -22.56
N ILE A 102 -27.33 16.29 -21.33
CA ILE A 102 -28.74 15.90 -21.09
C ILE A 102 -29.72 17.04 -21.44
N PHE A 103 -29.29 18.30 -21.39
CA PHE A 103 -30.17 19.45 -21.65
C PHE A 103 -30.49 19.64 -23.15
N TRP A 104 -29.64 19.16 -24.05
CA TRP A 104 -29.80 19.36 -25.50
C TRP A 104 -30.79 18.39 -26.16
N ILE A 105 -31.07 17.25 -25.52
CA ILE A 105 -31.98 16.22 -26.04
C ILE A 105 -33.41 16.76 -26.32
N PRO A 106 -34.09 17.46 -25.40
CA PRO A 106 -35.42 17.99 -25.66
C PRO A 106 -35.43 19.07 -26.76
N VAL A 107 -34.37 19.88 -26.86
CA VAL A 107 -34.27 20.95 -27.87
C VAL A 107 -34.17 20.36 -29.28
N VAL A 108 -33.36 19.31 -29.45
CA VAL A 108 -33.20 18.62 -30.74
C VAL A 108 -34.50 17.94 -31.18
N LEU A 109 -35.22 17.28 -30.26
CA LEU A 109 -36.51 16.65 -30.57
C LEU A 109 -37.56 17.66 -31.05
N ILE A 110 -37.64 18.83 -30.42
CA ILE A 110 -38.57 19.89 -30.83
C ILE A 110 -38.24 20.41 -32.24
N LEU A 111 -36.96 20.63 -32.56
CA LEU A 111 -36.53 21.08 -33.89
C LEU A 111 -36.88 20.07 -34.99
N ILE A 112 -36.70 18.77 -34.73
CA ILE A 112 -37.06 17.71 -35.67
C ILE A 112 -38.57 17.70 -35.94
N LEU A 113 -39.40 17.82 -34.90
CA LEU A 113 -40.85 17.88 -35.04
C LEU A 113 -41.31 19.09 -35.86
N LEU A 114 -40.76 20.27 -35.60
CA LEU A 114 -41.07 21.47 -36.39
C LEU A 114 -40.69 21.31 -37.86
N PHE A 115 -39.51 20.75 -38.12
CA PHE A 115 -39.04 20.51 -39.49
C PHE A 115 -39.96 19.52 -40.23
N ALA A 116 -40.37 18.44 -39.57
CA ALA A 116 -41.32 17.47 -40.13
C ALA A 116 -42.69 18.12 -40.45
N VAL A 117 -43.22 18.96 -39.55
CA VAL A 117 -44.49 19.67 -39.79
C VAL A 117 -44.39 20.63 -40.97
N VAL A 118 -43.26 21.34 -41.12
CA VAL A 118 -43.04 22.24 -42.27
C VAL A 118 -42.95 21.46 -43.58
N ILE A 119 -42.25 20.33 -43.60
CA ILE A 119 -42.17 19.45 -44.79
C ILE A 119 -43.55 18.90 -45.15
N ILE A 120 -44.30 18.38 -44.19
CA ILE A 120 -45.64 17.82 -44.42
C ILE A 120 -46.59 18.91 -44.93
N ARG A 121 -46.49 20.14 -44.44
CA ARG A 121 -47.30 21.27 -44.94
C ARG A 121 -46.87 21.79 -46.31
N ARG A 122 -45.66 21.44 -46.78
CA ARG A 122 -45.10 21.86 -48.07
C ARG A 122 -45.28 20.78 -49.17
N LEU A 123 -45.66 19.55 -48.81
CA LEU A 123 -45.96 18.46 -49.73
C LEU A 123 -47.43 18.44 -50.15
#